data_AF-A0A544QWE0-F1
#
_entry.id   AF-A0A544QWE0-F1
#
_cell.length_a   1.000
_cell.length_b   1.000
_cell.length_c   1.000
_cell.angle_alpha   90.00
_cell.angle_beta   90.00
_cell.angle_gamma   90.00
#
_symmetry.space_group_name_H-M   'P 1'
#
loop_
_entity.id
_entity.type
_entity.pdbx_description
1 polymer ?
#
loop_
_entity_poly.entity_id
_entity_poly.type
_entity_poly.pdbx_seq_one_letter_code
_entity_poly.pdbx_strand_id
1 'polypeptide(L)' 'MNKYYSLLGLHIDDVKCYFDNEKIEYSINFIEGKKDRDKLIIPRVIKISEKGDSVEITATYFSDSLI' A
#
# COMPACT_ATOMS: atom_id res chain seq x y z
N MET A 1 16.73 6.25 8.51
CA MET A 1 15.45 6.47 7.77
C MET A 1 14.94 5.11 7.33
N ASN A 2 13.62 4.89 7.38
CA ASN A 2 13.03 3.60 7.01
C ASN A 2 13.17 3.41 5.48
N LYS A 3 13.67 2.25 5.03
CA LYS A 3 14.10 1.99 3.63
C LYS A 3 13.02 2.30 2.59
N TYR A 4 11.75 2.12 2.96
CA TYR A 4 10.59 2.29 2.08
C TYR A 4 9.70 3.49 2.44
N TYR A 5 10.22 4.45 3.22
CA TYR A 5 9.42 5.59 3.68
C TYR A 5 8.82 6.41 2.53
N SER A 6 9.54 6.52 1.41
CA SER A 6 9.08 7.22 0.19
C SER A 6 7.90 6.54 -0.51
N LEU A 7 7.63 5.26 -0.22
CA LEU A 7 6.54 4.49 -0.83
C LEU A 7 5.23 4.61 -0.03
N LEU A 8 5.28 5.19 1.16
CA LEU A 8 4.09 5.39 2.00
C LEU A 8 3.21 6.49 1.40
N GLY A 9 1.90 6.26 1.40
CA GLY A 9 0.88 7.17 0.86
C GLY A 9 0.70 7.10 -0.66
N LEU A 10 1.59 6.40 -1.38
CA LEU A 10 1.45 6.15 -2.81
C LEU A 10 0.32 5.17 -3.11
N HIS A 11 -0.15 5.21 -4.36
CA HIS A 11 -1.13 4.25 -4.85
C HIS A 11 -0.52 2.85 -4.86
N ILE A 12 -1.34 1.83 -4.59
CA ILE A 12 -0.83 0.46 -4.48
C ILE A 12 -0.13 -0.01 -5.76
N ASP A 13 -0.59 0.43 -6.93
CA ASP A 13 -0.03 0.00 -8.21
C ASP A 13 1.37 0.60 -8.48
N ASP A 14 1.63 1.83 -8.03
CA ASP A 14 2.97 2.43 -8.10
C ASP A 14 3.96 1.65 -7.23
N VAL A 15 3.49 1.22 -6.05
CA VAL A 15 4.31 0.47 -5.11
C VAL A 15 4.57 -0.96 -5.61
N LYS A 16 3.58 -1.62 -6.22
CA LYS A 16 3.78 -2.92 -6.89
C LYS A 16 4.85 -2.82 -7.97
N CYS A 17 4.73 -1.82 -8.84
CA CYS A 17 5.70 -1.57 -9.92
C CYS A 17 7.12 -1.40 -9.37
N TYR A 18 7.29 -0.67 -8.26
CA TYR A 18 8.59 -0.55 -7.59
C TYR A 18 9.15 -1.92 -7.17
N PHE A 19 8.39 -2.73 -6.44
CA PHE A 19 8.89 -4.02 -5.95
C PHE A 19 9.10 -5.06 -7.07
N ASP A 20 8.24 -5.05 -8.10
CA ASP A 20 8.39 -5.88 -9.29
C ASP A 20 9.70 -5.56 -10.04
N ASN A 21 10.02 -4.27 -10.22
CA ASN A 21 11.24 -3.82 -10.89
C ASN A 21 12.50 -4.18 -10.08
N GLU A 22 12.43 -4.08 -8.76
CA GLU A 22 13.52 -4.45 -7.85
C GLU A 22 13.62 -5.98 -7.65
N LYS A 23 12.69 -6.77 -8.22
CA LYS A 23 12.60 -8.23 -8.06
C LYS A 23 12.52 -8.67 -6.59
N ILE A 24 11.86 -7.87 -5.76
CA ILE A 24 11.66 -8.16 -4.35
C ILE A 24 10.32 -8.89 -4.21
N GLU A 25 10.30 -10.03 -3.51
CA GLU A 25 9.06 -10.73 -3.22
C GLU A 25 8.22 -9.94 -2.21
N TYR A 26 6.91 -9.79 -2.49
CA TYR A 26 6.01 -9.08 -1.59
C TYR A 26 4.63 -9.72 -1.48
N SER A 27 3.97 -9.42 -0.37
CA SER A 27 2.55 -9.71 -0.13
C SER A 27 1.80 -8.42 0.19
N ILE A 28 0.52 -8.36 -0.17
CA ILE A 28 -0.33 -7.18 0.08
C ILE A 28 -1.49 -7.60 0.98
N ASN A 29 -1.64 -6.88 2.09
CA ASN A 29 -2.78 -6.99 2.98
C ASN A 29 -3.58 -5.69 2.94
N PHE A 30 -4.88 -5.81 2.65
CA PHE A 30 -5.79 -4.68 2.73
C PHE A 30 -6.49 -4.64 4.08
N ILE A 31 -6.45 -3.47 4.72
CA ILE A 31 -7.28 -3.17 5.89
C ILE A 31 -8.48 -2.39 5.38
N GLU A 32 -9.68 -2.93 5.59
CA GLU A 32 -10.92 -2.30 5.13
C GLU A 32 -11.85 -1.99 6.30
N GLY A 33 -12.14 -0.70 6.49
CA GLY A 33 -13.23 -0.27 7.36
C GLY A 33 -14.59 -0.75 6.83
N LYS A 34 -15.57 -0.91 7.72
CA LYS A 34 -16.96 -1.23 7.32
C LYS A 34 -17.81 0.00 6.98
N LYS A 35 -17.35 1.19 7.37
CA LYS A 35 -18.06 2.46 7.23
C LYS A 35 -17.69 3.15 5.91
N ASP A 36 -18.68 3.75 5.24
CA ASP A 36 -18.49 4.55 4.01
C ASP A 36 -17.72 3.81 2.89
N ARG A 37 -17.83 2.49 2.81
CA ARG A 37 -17.08 1.65 1.84
C ARG A 37 -17.30 2.08 0.39
N ASP A 38 -18.51 2.52 0.08
CA ASP A 38 -18.91 3.07 -1.22
C ASP A 38 -18.09 4.29 -1.64
N LYS A 39 -17.51 5.03 -0.68
CA LYS A 39 -16.69 6.22 -0.93
C LYS A 39 -15.20 5.92 -0.93
N LEU A 40 -14.76 4.81 -0.35
CA LEU A 40 -13.35 4.45 -0.20
C LEU A 40 -12.88 3.68 -1.45
N ILE A 41 -12.43 4.41 -2.47
CA ILE A 41 -12.08 3.84 -3.78
C ILE A 41 -10.59 3.94 -4.12
N ILE A 42 -9.79 4.71 -3.36
CA ILE A 42 -8.37 4.93 -3.66
C ILE A 42 -7.48 4.10 -2.74
N PRO A 43 -6.92 2.96 -3.19
CA PRO A 43 -6.01 2.15 -2.38
C PRO A 43 -4.64 2.81 -2.24
N ARG A 44 -4.22 3.09 -1.00
CA ARG A 44 -2.90 3.64 -0.70
C ARG A 44 -2.18 2.84 0.37
N VAL A 45 -0.85 2.80 0.25
CA VAL A 45 0.01 2.10 1.20
C VAL A 45 0.16 2.90 2.48
N ILE A 46 0.00 2.25 3.64
CA ILE A 46 0.10 2.88 4.96
C ILE A 46 1.22 2.29 5.82
N LYS A 47 1.69 1.08 5.48
CA LYS A 47 2.80 0.42 6.18
C LYS A 47 3.50 -0.54 5.25
N ILE A 48 4.81 -0.65 5.40
CA ILE A 48 5.65 -1.65 4.74
C ILE A 48 6.51 -2.28 5.83
N SER A 49 6.51 -3.61 5.91
CA SER A 49 7.27 -4.38 6.91
C SER A 49 8.16 -5.39 6.20
N GLU A 50 9.42 -5.50 6.61
CA GLU A 50 10.31 -6.55 6.11
C GLU A 50 10.04 -7.85 6.87
N LYS A 51 9.91 -8.96 6.15
CA LYS A 51 9.69 -10.32 6.68
C LYS A 51 10.68 -11.27 6.02
N GLY A 52 11.86 -11.39 6.64
CA GLY A 52 12.97 -12.15 6.07
C GLY A 52 13.38 -11.57 4.72
N ASP A 53 13.29 -12.39 3.67
CA ASP A 53 13.62 -12.00 2.30
C ASP A 53 12.45 -11.38 1.52
N SER A 54 11.28 -11.26 2.17
CA SER A 54 10.05 -10.73 1.56
C SER A 54 9.59 -9.45 2.25
N VAL A 55 8.68 -8.73 1.58
CA VAL A 55 8.07 -7.50 2.09
C VAL A 55 6.57 -7.68 2.26
N GLU A 56 6.03 -7.22 3.38
CA GLU A 56 4.60 -7.14 3.63
C GLU A 56 4.11 -5.69 3.51
N ILE A 57 3.27 -5.46 2.52
CA ILE A 57 2.65 -4.17 2.23
C ILE A 57 1.26 -4.16 2.84
N THR A 58 1.00 -3.18 3.70
CA THR A 58 -0.34 -2.91 4.22
C THR A 58 -0.91 -1.69 3.52
N ALA A 59 -2.08 -1.84 2.92
CA ALA A 59 -2.81 -0.78 2.25
C ALA A 59 -4.23 -0.62 2.83
N THR A 60 -4.79 0.56 2.64
CA THR A 60 -6.20 0.85 2.94
C THR A 60 -6.78 1.71 1.83
N TYR A 61 -8.10 1.75 1.75
CA TYR A 61 -8.80 2.59 0.81
C TYR A 61 -9.11 3.94 1.43
N PHE A 62 -8.85 5.00 0.69
CA PHE A 62 -9.18 6.39 1.02
C PHE A 62 -10.31 6.87 0.12
N SER A 63 -11.04 7.88 0.59
CA SER A 63 -12.02 8.56 -0.25
C SER A 63 -11.33 9.38 -1.32
N ASP A 64 -11.94 9.42 -2.50
CA ASP A 64 -11.60 10.42 -3.51
C ASP A 64 -12.22 11.76 -3.10
N SER A 65 -11.58 12.46 -2.17
CA SER A 65 -12.04 13.77 -1.68
C SER A 65 -11.75 14.92 -2.67
N LEU A 66 -11.85 14.65 -3.97
CA LEU A 66 -11.91 15.67 -5.03
C LEU A 66 -13.34 16.21 -5.24
N ILE A 67 -14.24 16.06 -4.26
CA ILE A 67 -15.59 16.64 -4.23
C ILE A 67 -15.62 17.84 -3.28
#